data_AF-A0A1D6LBV0-F1
#
_entry.id   AF-A0A1D6LBV0-F1
#
_cell.length_a   1.000
_cell.length_b   1.000
_cell.length_c   1.000
_cell.angle_alpha   90.00
_cell.angle_beta   90.00
_cell.angle_gamma   90.00
#
_symmetry.space_group_name_H-M   'P 1'
#
loop_
_entity.id
_entity.type
_entity.pdbx_description
1 polymer ?
#
loop_
_entity_poly.entity_id
_entity_poly.type
_entity_poly.pdbx_seq_one_letter_code
_entity_poly.pdbx_strand_id
1 'polypeptide(L)'
;MSSCSEPALHLAAIAFVLMNDFSSLFWNPPVLVRSQYSRFSVGFRGDARWCFRSACPTLESVVSGSVLEVEGLPTELPQLVCGIALKLSLDCEPPKHLEFESSRRSAVVQCGTASSTPAISGTGPSSSGSSGLVQDCTAPLVCALQLTARQDVSCFHFPGHNRGKAAPSSLSKLIGSGAFLHDLPELPELDDLFSPKGVILDAQRRAAQLFGSSKTWFLVNGTTCGIQASVMATCSPGDYLIVPRNCHLSVISALVLSGVVPKYIIPEYNSGWDIAGGITPLQLDEAVKELEEDGKRVGAVLVTSPTYHGVCSNVQGIVSVCHPRGIPVIVDEAHGAHFRFHDSLPSTAIEQGADLAVQSTHKVLCSLTQSSMLHMSGDLVDVDKVSQCLQLLQSSSPSYLLLSSLDAARDQLSQNTNIFDEPLAIASETKDLLARIPGISVLDLPCFASDFPAIDPLRITLSASDLQLSGYEADDILYEGHQIVSELVGTRAVTFAVNLGTRVQDAEKLVQSAKHLSEKHFFANSLKPVKENRVHGPLENISVHLSPREAFFTEKRRVKIEDSLGEICGELICPYPPGIPVLIPGEVVTHDSLSYLMSVRHQGITISGAADAELNSILVCDL
;
A
#
# COMPACT_ATOMS: atom_id res chain seq x y z
N MET A 1 60.33 -40.69 4.71
CA MET A 1 60.19 -41.29 3.37
C MET A 1 58.93 -40.65 2.77
N SER A 2 58.96 -39.54 2.04
CA SER A 2 59.29 -39.44 0.59
C SER A 2 58.67 -40.62 -0.19
N SER A 3 57.84 -40.48 -1.23
CA SER A 3 57.59 -39.42 -2.20
C SER A 3 56.56 -39.97 -3.22
N CYS A 4 55.71 -39.10 -3.80
CA CYS A 4 55.19 -39.09 -5.19
C CYS A 4 53.92 -38.23 -5.20
N SER A 5 53.94 -36.92 -5.50
CA SER A 5 54.24 -36.19 -6.76
C SER A 5 52.95 -35.78 -7.51
N GLU A 6 52.54 -34.52 -7.31
CA GLU A 6 51.90 -33.62 -8.31
C GLU A 6 52.91 -33.29 -9.47
N PRO A 7 52.61 -32.52 -10.56
CA PRO A 7 51.44 -31.65 -10.89
C PRO A 7 50.97 -31.60 -12.39
N ALA A 8 49.94 -30.76 -12.63
CA ALA A 8 49.78 -29.78 -13.73
C ALA A 8 48.97 -30.06 -15.02
N LEU A 9 47.91 -29.24 -15.17
CA LEU A 9 47.50 -28.42 -16.33
C LEU A 9 47.51 -29.03 -17.76
N HIS A 10 46.32 -29.26 -18.33
CA HIS A 10 45.66 -28.40 -19.34
C HIS A 10 44.49 -29.14 -20.03
N LEU A 11 43.39 -28.40 -20.27
CA LEU A 11 42.20 -28.66 -21.13
C LEU A 11 40.88 -28.95 -20.41
N ALA A 12 40.23 -27.87 -19.95
CA ALA A 12 38.80 -27.65 -20.11
C ALA A 12 38.48 -26.17 -19.80
N ALA A 13 38.82 -25.28 -20.73
CA ALA A 13 38.28 -23.94 -20.80
C ALA A 13 37.38 -23.89 -22.03
N ILE A 14 36.06 -23.79 -21.81
CA ILE A 14 35.01 -23.14 -22.60
C ILE A 14 33.68 -23.52 -21.92
N ALA A 15 32.80 -22.52 -21.75
CA ALA A 15 31.50 -22.53 -21.04
C ALA A 15 31.53 -22.06 -19.57
N PHE A 16 32.04 -20.85 -19.34
CA PHE A 16 31.75 -20.05 -18.13
C PHE A 16 31.62 -18.56 -18.47
N VAL A 17 30.75 -18.23 -19.44
CA VAL A 17 30.15 -16.91 -19.69
C VAL A 17 28.83 -17.20 -20.40
N LEU A 18 27.73 -16.53 -20.00
CA LEU A 18 26.32 -16.72 -20.39
C LEU A 18 25.50 -17.64 -19.47
N MET A 19 25.21 -17.15 -18.27
CA MET A 19 23.89 -17.25 -17.59
C MET A 19 24.03 -16.50 -16.26
N ASN A 20 24.01 -15.17 -16.34
CA ASN A 20 23.82 -14.29 -15.20
C ASN A 20 23.18 -13.01 -15.75
N ASP A 21 21.91 -13.12 -16.09
CA ASP A 21 21.00 -11.99 -16.26
C ASP A 21 19.59 -12.53 -16.00
N PHE A 22 18.79 -11.74 -15.29
CA PHE A 22 17.45 -12.03 -14.76
C PHE A 22 17.36 -12.74 -13.40
N SER A 23 17.67 -11.99 -12.34
CA SER A 23 16.87 -12.00 -11.08
C SER A 23 17.38 -10.95 -10.09
N SER A 24 16.96 -9.70 -10.24
CA SER A 24 16.99 -8.71 -9.15
C SER A 24 15.96 -7.61 -9.44
N LEU A 25 14.70 -7.96 -9.25
CA LEU A 25 13.60 -7.00 -9.20
C LEU A 25 12.72 -7.41 -8.01
N PHE A 26 12.51 -6.43 -7.13
CA PHE A 26 11.76 -6.47 -5.87
C PHE A 26 12.46 -7.10 -4.67
N TRP A 27 12.16 -6.53 -3.50
CA TRP A 27 12.66 -6.79 -2.13
C TRP A 27 13.79 -5.88 -1.64
N ASN A 28 13.43 -4.74 -1.03
CA ASN A 28 14.17 -4.12 0.07
C ASN A 28 13.20 -3.29 0.95
N PRO A 29 13.11 -3.53 2.28
CA PRO A 29 12.67 -2.53 3.24
C PRO A 29 13.84 -1.57 3.57
N PRO A 30 13.60 -0.35 4.11
CA PRO A 30 14.58 0.72 4.05
C PRO A 30 15.69 0.52 5.10
N VAL A 31 16.88 0.17 4.63
CA VAL A 31 18.13 0.47 5.32
C VAL A 31 18.98 1.27 4.33
N LEU A 32 19.01 2.59 4.52
CA LEU A 32 19.79 3.53 3.73
C LEU A 32 21.29 3.23 3.89
N VAL A 33 21.89 2.65 2.86
CA VAL A 33 23.33 2.78 2.62
C VAL A 33 23.49 3.81 1.51
N ARG A 34 23.68 5.09 1.87
CA ARG A 34 24.08 6.14 0.93
C ARG A 34 25.61 6.19 0.86
N SER A 35 26.16 5.81 -0.30
CA SER A 35 27.60 5.83 -0.56
C SER A 35 28.10 7.22 -0.94
N GLN A 36 29.26 7.56 -0.37
CA GLN A 36 30.04 8.77 -0.63
C GLN A 36 30.43 8.92 -2.11
N TYR A 37 30.19 10.09 -2.69
CA TYR A 37 30.78 10.47 -3.99
C TYR A 37 32.18 11.05 -3.77
N SER A 38 33.21 10.30 -4.16
CA SER A 38 34.53 10.86 -4.48
C SER A 38 34.74 10.82 -5.98
N ARG A 39 34.93 11.99 -6.59
CA ARG A 39 35.23 12.21 -8.01
C ARG A 39 36.46 11.40 -8.45
N PHE A 40 36.31 10.55 -9.45
CA PHE A 40 37.39 10.18 -10.37
C PHE A 40 36.87 10.14 -11.80
N SER A 41 37.36 11.06 -12.62
CA SER A 41 37.16 11.09 -14.07
C SER A 41 38.11 10.10 -14.74
N VAL A 42 37.59 9.14 -15.50
CA VAL A 42 38.37 8.39 -16.51
C VAL A 42 37.54 8.31 -17.78
N GLY A 43 37.98 9.01 -18.83
CA GLY A 43 37.34 8.99 -20.13
C GLY A 43 37.69 7.73 -20.92
N PHE A 44 36.70 7.20 -21.64
CA PHE A 44 36.93 6.29 -22.76
C PHE A 44 36.12 6.75 -23.96
N ARG A 45 36.83 6.99 -25.08
CA ARG A 45 36.28 7.16 -26.42
C ARG A 45 35.91 5.80 -27.01
N GLY A 46 34.81 5.72 -27.75
CA GLY A 46 34.52 4.58 -28.63
C GLY A 46 33.17 4.71 -29.31
N ASP A 47 33.17 5.10 -30.58
CA ASP A 47 32.03 5.15 -31.50
C ASP A 47 31.41 3.75 -31.74
N ALA A 48 30.08 3.68 -31.79
CA ALA A 48 29.35 2.78 -32.69
C ALA A 48 27.91 3.28 -32.92
N ARG A 49 27.63 3.72 -34.15
CA ARG A 49 26.28 4.05 -34.64
C ARG A 49 25.59 2.79 -35.14
N TRP A 50 24.32 2.62 -34.81
CA TRP A 50 23.37 1.88 -35.64
C TRP A 50 22.07 2.67 -35.76
N CYS A 51 21.76 3.10 -36.98
CA CYS A 51 20.49 3.72 -37.37
C CYS A 51 19.47 2.63 -37.71
N PHE A 52 18.23 2.76 -37.25
CA PHE A 52 17.07 2.17 -37.92
C PHE A 52 16.12 3.29 -38.36
N ARG A 53 15.84 3.33 -39.66
CA ARG A 53 14.86 4.21 -40.29
C ARG A 53 13.51 3.50 -40.40
N SER A 54 12.49 4.25 -40.03
CA SER A 54 11.05 4.14 -40.26
C SER A 54 10.63 3.84 -41.71
N ALA A 55 9.48 3.17 -41.89
CA ALA A 55 8.25 3.78 -42.42
C ALA A 55 7.12 2.76 -42.68
N CYS A 56 5.90 3.14 -42.27
CA CYS A 56 4.57 2.60 -42.67
C CYS A 56 4.26 2.97 -44.15
N PRO A 57 3.20 2.48 -44.84
CA PRO A 57 1.81 2.84 -44.48
C PRO A 57 0.64 1.86 -44.85
N THR A 58 -0.44 1.95 -44.07
CA THR A 58 -1.91 1.97 -44.37
C THR A 58 -2.67 1.01 -45.34
N LEU A 59 -3.85 0.59 -44.81
CA LEU A 59 -5.22 0.55 -45.39
C LEU A 59 -5.77 -0.65 -46.21
N GLU A 60 -6.83 -1.25 -45.62
CA GLU A 60 -8.16 -1.63 -46.15
C GLU A 60 -8.40 -2.63 -47.33
N SER A 61 -9.16 -3.68 -46.98
CA SER A 61 -10.35 -4.24 -47.66
C SER A 61 -10.26 -5.27 -48.82
N VAL A 62 -10.90 -6.44 -48.57
CA VAL A 62 -11.97 -7.07 -49.38
C VAL A 62 -11.67 -7.63 -50.80
N VAL A 63 -11.81 -8.97 -50.90
CA VAL A 63 -12.42 -9.80 -51.98
C VAL A 63 -11.58 -10.31 -53.18
N SER A 64 -11.59 -11.65 -53.26
CA SER A 64 -11.62 -12.55 -54.43
C SER A 64 -10.38 -12.71 -55.32
N GLY A 65 -10.26 -13.94 -55.84
CA GLY A 65 -9.72 -14.16 -57.19
C GLY A 65 -8.54 -15.10 -57.27
N SER A 66 -8.86 -16.38 -57.41
CA SER A 66 -8.04 -17.55 -57.73
C SER A 66 -7.18 -17.48 -59.02
N VAL A 67 -6.33 -18.53 -59.15
CA VAL A 67 -5.68 -19.14 -60.34
C VAL A 67 -4.15 -18.90 -60.37
N LEU A 68 -3.33 -19.85 -59.89
CA LEU A 68 -2.77 -21.05 -60.57
C LEU A 68 -1.83 -20.73 -61.75
N GLU A 69 -0.53 -21.03 -61.61
CA GLU A 69 0.15 -22.06 -62.42
C GLU A 69 1.57 -22.38 -61.89
N VAL A 70 2.01 -23.58 -62.22
CA VAL A 70 3.09 -24.41 -61.65
C VAL A 70 4.19 -24.62 -62.71
N GLU A 71 5.38 -25.07 -62.26
CA GLU A 71 6.45 -25.83 -62.95
C GLU A 71 7.84 -25.13 -62.94
N GLY A 72 8.97 -25.78 -62.62
CA GLY A 72 9.24 -27.22 -62.48
C GLY A 72 10.52 -27.58 -61.70
N LEU A 73 10.59 -28.88 -61.45
CA LEU A 73 11.60 -29.78 -60.82
C LEU A 73 12.89 -29.93 -61.69
N PRO A 74 13.98 -30.66 -61.30
CA PRO A 74 13.91 -31.98 -60.64
C PRO A 74 15.07 -32.50 -59.72
N THR A 75 14.66 -33.48 -58.88
CA THR A 75 15.27 -34.77 -58.50
C THR A 75 16.64 -34.89 -57.82
N GLU A 76 16.65 -35.47 -56.60
CA GLU A 76 17.30 -36.77 -56.23
C GLU A 76 16.59 -37.39 -54.96
N LEU A 77 16.49 -38.72 -54.88
CA LEU A 77 15.94 -39.62 -53.80
C LEU A 77 16.78 -40.93 -53.87
N PRO A 78 16.87 -41.86 -52.85
CA PRO A 78 15.72 -42.44 -52.12
C PRO A 78 15.94 -43.03 -50.68
N GLN A 79 14.84 -43.59 -50.12
CA GLN A 79 14.66 -44.59 -49.02
C GLN A 79 14.51 -44.02 -47.59
N LEU A 80 13.54 -44.40 -46.73
CA LEU A 80 12.59 -45.52 -46.66
C LEU A 80 11.44 -45.16 -45.67
N VAL A 81 10.16 -45.28 -46.08
CA VAL A 81 8.97 -45.37 -45.20
C VAL A 81 8.02 -46.43 -45.78
N CYS A 82 7.53 -47.35 -44.93
CA CYS A 82 6.37 -48.22 -45.19
C CYS A 82 5.68 -48.48 -43.85
N GLY A 83 4.45 -48.01 -43.66
CA GLY A 83 3.22 -48.82 -43.67
C GLY A 83 2.59 -48.75 -42.27
N ILE A 84 1.29 -48.53 -42.04
CA ILE A 84 0.11 -49.10 -42.68
C ILE A 84 -1.10 -48.18 -42.41
N ALA A 85 -1.94 -47.96 -43.43
CA ALA A 85 -3.37 -47.71 -43.27
C ALA A 85 -4.15 -48.34 -44.46
N LEU A 86 -5.36 -48.86 -44.15
CA LEU A 86 -6.52 -49.19 -45.01
C LEU A 86 -6.79 -50.64 -45.52
N LYS A 87 -7.97 -51.13 -45.10
CA LYS A 87 -9.03 -51.90 -45.79
C LYS A 87 -10.29 -51.73 -44.91
N LEU A 88 -11.55 -51.53 -45.31
CA LEU A 88 -12.31 -51.57 -46.56
C LEU A 88 -13.66 -50.83 -46.29
N SER A 89 -14.26 -50.24 -47.32
CA SER A 89 -15.63 -49.69 -47.32
C SER A 89 -16.71 -50.76 -47.12
N LEU A 90 -17.85 -50.39 -46.51
CA LEU A 90 -19.21 -50.44 -47.08
C LEU A 90 -20.31 -50.13 -46.03
N ASP A 91 -21.23 -49.25 -46.47
CA ASP A 91 -22.68 -49.18 -46.23
C ASP A 91 -23.35 -48.67 -44.92
N CYS A 92 -24.25 -47.71 -45.20
CA CYS A 92 -25.57 -47.40 -44.61
C CYS A 92 -25.73 -46.24 -43.59
N GLU A 93 -26.77 -45.43 -43.90
CA GLU A 93 -27.28 -44.16 -43.36
C GLU A 93 -27.99 -44.25 -41.96
N PRO A 94 -28.46 -43.12 -41.36
CA PRO A 94 -28.35 -42.83 -39.92
C PRO A 94 -29.63 -43.08 -39.09
N PRO A 95 -29.59 -42.81 -37.76
CA PRO A 95 -30.59 -41.88 -37.21
C PRO A 95 -30.13 -40.94 -36.06
N LYS A 96 -30.63 -39.70 -36.17
CA LYS A 96 -31.29 -38.78 -35.20
C LYS A 96 -30.84 -38.66 -33.73
N HIS A 97 -30.57 -37.39 -33.36
CA HIS A 97 -30.84 -36.63 -32.12
C HIS A 97 -31.01 -37.38 -30.80
N LEU A 98 -30.25 -36.96 -29.77
CA LEU A 98 -30.77 -36.72 -28.42
C LEU A 98 -29.80 -35.85 -27.59
N GLU A 99 -30.34 -34.76 -27.06
CA GLU A 99 -29.74 -33.84 -26.11
C GLU A 99 -29.51 -34.53 -24.75
N PHE A 100 -28.48 -34.13 -24.02
CA PHE A 100 -28.30 -34.47 -22.61
C PHE A 100 -28.16 -33.19 -21.77
N GLU A 101 -29.25 -32.82 -21.10
CA GLU A 101 -29.25 -31.92 -19.95
C GLU A 101 -28.82 -32.66 -18.68
N SER A 102 -28.05 -31.96 -17.85
CA SER A 102 -27.66 -32.39 -16.51
C SER A 102 -28.67 -31.89 -15.47
N SER A 103 -29.13 -32.76 -14.58
CA SER A 103 -29.87 -32.34 -13.39
C SER A 103 -29.64 -33.27 -12.20
N ARG A 104 -29.42 -32.60 -11.06
CA ARG A 104 -29.16 -33.09 -9.70
C ARG A 104 -30.24 -34.06 -9.21
N ARG A 105 -29.86 -35.02 -8.37
CA ARG A 105 -30.78 -35.66 -7.41
C ARG A 105 -30.17 -35.75 -6.02
N SER A 106 -30.85 -35.08 -5.10
CA SER A 106 -30.82 -35.22 -3.65
C SER A 106 -31.36 -36.59 -3.24
N ALA A 107 -30.75 -37.23 -2.23
CA ALA A 107 -31.32 -38.41 -1.58
C ALA A 107 -31.59 -38.08 -0.11
N VAL A 108 -32.87 -38.06 0.24
CA VAL A 108 -33.42 -38.07 1.60
C VAL A 108 -33.52 -39.53 2.03
N VAL A 109 -33.09 -39.87 3.25
CA VAL A 109 -33.42 -41.14 3.89
C VAL A 109 -33.88 -40.87 5.32
N GLN A 110 -35.08 -41.33 5.64
CA GLN A 110 -35.67 -41.30 6.98
C GLN A 110 -35.99 -42.73 7.45
N CYS A 111 -35.55 -42.99 8.69
CA CYS A 111 -36.11 -43.83 9.75
C CYS A 111 -36.01 -45.37 9.74
N GLY A 112 -35.67 -45.91 10.92
CA GLY A 112 -35.83 -47.30 11.33
C GLY A 112 -35.22 -47.58 12.71
N THR A 113 -36.04 -47.53 13.76
CA THR A 113 -35.73 -47.98 15.13
C THR A 113 -35.76 -49.52 15.23
N ALA A 114 -34.73 -50.16 15.79
CA ALA A 114 -34.85 -51.34 16.67
C ALA A 114 -33.47 -51.78 17.23
N SER A 115 -33.55 -52.26 18.46
CA SER A 115 -32.52 -52.72 19.38
C SER A 115 -31.65 -53.91 18.92
N SER A 116 -30.42 -53.95 19.46
CA SER A 116 -29.70 -55.10 20.06
C SER A 116 -28.35 -55.44 19.43
N THR A 117 -27.26 -55.11 20.13
CA THR A 117 -25.96 -55.78 20.02
C THR A 117 -25.24 -55.71 21.38
N PRO A 118 -24.50 -56.75 21.79
CA PRO A 118 -24.14 -56.99 23.18
C PRO A 118 -22.86 -56.26 23.61
N ALA A 119 -22.75 -56.08 24.92
CA ALA A 119 -21.61 -55.48 25.61
C ALA A 119 -20.30 -56.23 25.32
N ILE A 120 -19.26 -55.46 24.97
CA ILE A 120 -17.87 -55.84 25.20
C ILE A 120 -17.24 -54.73 26.04
N SER A 121 -16.98 -55.07 27.30
CA SER A 121 -16.20 -54.32 28.26
C SER A 121 -14.75 -54.22 27.78
N GLY A 122 -14.29 -52.99 27.55
CA GLY A 122 -12.89 -52.67 27.32
C GLY A 122 -12.60 -51.30 27.90
N THR A 123 -11.94 -51.28 29.06
CA THR A 123 -11.47 -50.10 29.77
C THR A 123 -10.52 -49.28 28.89
N GLY A 124 -10.97 -48.10 28.44
CA GLY A 124 -10.13 -47.07 27.83
C GLY A 124 -9.85 -45.95 28.84
N PRO A 125 -8.62 -45.40 28.89
CA PRO A 125 -8.30 -44.33 29.82
C PRO A 125 -9.01 -43.04 29.40
N SER A 126 -9.62 -42.39 30.39
CA SER A 126 -10.16 -41.04 30.31
C SER A 126 -9.06 -40.03 29.94
N SER A 127 -9.08 -39.53 28.71
CA SER A 127 -8.38 -38.30 28.32
C SER A 127 -9.37 -37.12 28.30
N SER A 128 -9.87 -36.76 29.48
CA SER A 128 -10.50 -35.45 29.71
C SER A 128 -9.37 -34.43 29.94
N GLY A 129 -8.81 -33.92 28.85
CA GLY A 129 -7.64 -33.04 28.93
C GLY A 129 -7.38 -32.27 27.63
N SER A 130 -8.37 -31.55 27.12
CA SER A 130 -8.13 -30.55 26.06
C SER A 130 -9.09 -29.36 26.06
N SER A 131 -10.18 -29.35 26.84
CA SER A 131 -11.16 -28.25 26.84
C SER A 131 -10.79 -27.06 27.72
N GLY A 132 -9.72 -27.15 28.53
CA GLY A 132 -9.36 -26.10 29.50
C GLY A 132 -8.39 -25.02 29.00
N LEU A 133 -7.70 -25.21 27.87
CA LEU A 133 -6.67 -24.27 27.40
C LEU A 133 -7.21 -23.14 26.50
N VAL A 134 -8.42 -23.29 25.95
CA VAL A 134 -9.02 -22.30 25.04
C VAL A 134 -9.86 -21.26 25.79
N GLN A 135 -10.25 -21.54 27.04
CA GLN A 135 -11.22 -20.72 27.77
C GLN A 135 -10.66 -19.41 28.35
N ASP A 136 -9.33 -19.26 28.44
CA ASP A 136 -8.66 -18.09 29.03
C ASP A 136 -7.89 -17.22 28.02
N CYS A 137 -7.99 -17.48 26.71
CA CYS A 137 -7.26 -16.69 25.73
C CYS A 137 -8.06 -15.51 25.18
N THR A 138 -7.54 -14.30 25.37
CA THR A 138 -8.16 -13.04 24.95
C THR A 138 -7.87 -12.68 23.48
N ALA A 139 -6.81 -13.27 22.90
CA ALA A 139 -6.45 -13.23 21.47
C ALA A 139 -6.74 -14.58 20.77
N PRO A 140 -7.98 -14.83 20.29
CA PRO A 140 -8.42 -16.14 19.81
C PRO A 140 -7.61 -16.68 18.62
N LEU A 141 -7.22 -15.83 17.67
CA LEU A 141 -6.46 -16.26 16.50
C LEU A 141 -5.01 -16.55 16.87
N VAL A 142 -4.39 -15.75 17.74
CA VAL A 142 -3.04 -16.03 18.26
C VAL A 142 -3.00 -17.38 18.96
N CYS A 143 -3.99 -17.66 19.81
CA CYS A 143 -4.05 -18.94 20.53
C CYS A 143 -4.33 -20.12 19.61
N ALA A 144 -5.24 -19.98 18.65
CA ALA A 144 -5.48 -21.01 17.65
C ALA A 144 -4.21 -21.30 16.85
N LEU A 145 -3.50 -20.26 16.39
CA LEU A 145 -2.25 -20.41 15.66
C LEU A 145 -1.17 -21.12 16.48
N GLN A 146 -1.06 -20.79 17.77
CA GLN A 146 -0.11 -21.43 18.69
C GLN A 146 -0.46 -22.91 18.92
N LEU A 147 -1.74 -23.24 19.10
CA LEU A 147 -2.19 -24.62 19.31
C LEU A 147 -1.98 -25.45 18.04
N THR A 148 -2.39 -24.95 16.87
CA THR A 148 -2.23 -25.63 15.59
C THR A 148 -0.75 -25.85 15.25
N ALA A 149 0.10 -24.85 15.50
CA ALA A 149 1.55 -24.96 15.30
C ALA A 149 2.24 -26.01 16.19
N ARG A 150 1.65 -26.38 17.34
CA ARG A 150 2.17 -27.42 18.24
C ARG A 150 1.71 -28.84 17.89
N GLN A 151 0.70 -28.99 17.05
CA GLN A 151 0.20 -30.31 16.67
C GLN A 151 1.26 -31.08 15.88
N ASP A 152 1.52 -32.32 16.30
CA ASP A 152 2.37 -33.25 15.56
C ASP A 152 1.55 -33.94 14.46
N VAL A 153 1.48 -33.27 13.31
CA VAL A 153 0.74 -33.75 12.14
C VAL A 153 1.66 -33.97 10.95
N SER A 154 1.32 -34.98 10.16
CA SER A 154 1.94 -35.19 8.84
C SER A 154 1.33 -34.21 7.84
N CYS A 155 2.09 -33.16 7.51
CA CYS A 155 1.63 -32.11 6.61
C CYS A 155 1.80 -32.51 5.13
N PHE A 156 0.67 -32.57 4.42
CA PHE A 156 0.59 -32.71 2.96
C PHE A 156 -0.11 -31.50 2.33
N HIS A 157 0.12 -30.32 2.89
CA HIS A 157 -0.44 -29.05 2.44
C HIS A 157 0.67 -28.00 2.26
N PHE A 158 0.36 -26.91 1.57
CA PHE A 158 1.20 -25.71 1.49
C PHE A 158 1.31 -24.99 2.85
N PRO A 159 2.28 -24.09 3.07
CA PRO A 159 3.38 -23.68 2.19
C PRO A 159 4.52 -24.71 2.09
N GLY A 160 5.30 -24.62 1.00
CA GLY A 160 6.34 -25.60 0.63
C GLY A 160 7.52 -25.73 1.60
N HIS A 161 7.75 -24.74 2.49
CA HIS A 161 8.74 -24.89 3.57
C HIS A 161 8.33 -25.93 4.61
N ASN A 162 7.08 -26.43 4.55
CA ASN A 162 6.56 -27.55 5.35
C ASN A 162 6.83 -27.38 6.84
N ARG A 163 6.28 -26.30 7.41
CA ARG A 163 6.46 -25.95 8.83
C ARG A 163 7.93 -25.78 9.24
N GLY A 164 8.76 -25.32 8.29
CA GLY A 164 10.16 -24.96 8.53
C GLY A 164 11.15 -26.07 8.20
N LYS A 165 10.69 -27.30 7.92
CA LYS A 165 11.55 -28.45 7.56
C LYS A 165 12.38 -28.20 6.29
N ALA A 166 11.82 -27.43 5.35
CA ALA A 166 12.47 -27.02 4.12
C ALA A 166 12.68 -25.49 4.04
N ALA A 167 12.67 -24.79 5.19
CA ALA A 167 12.93 -23.36 5.21
C ALA A 167 14.38 -23.04 4.81
N PRO A 168 14.63 -21.99 4.01
CA PRO A 168 15.99 -21.54 3.70
C PRO A 168 16.77 -21.22 4.98
N SER A 169 17.99 -21.74 5.08
CA SER A 169 18.81 -21.60 6.29
C SER A 169 19.21 -20.15 6.59
N SER A 170 19.42 -19.34 5.55
CA SER A 170 19.71 -17.90 5.69
C SER A 170 18.56 -17.16 6.38
N LEU A 171 17.32 -17.42 5.96
CA LEU A 171 16.14 -16.78 6.53
C LEU A 171 15.83 -17.33 7.94
N SER A 172 15.96 -18.64 8.15
CA SER A 172 15.75 -19.26 9.46
C SER A 172 16.70 -18.72 10.54
N LYS A 173 17.94 -18.36 10.17
CA LYS A 173 18.88 -17.70 11.08
C LYS A 173 18.52 -16.25 11.38
N LEU A 174 17.86 -15.56 10.44
CA LEU A 174 17.47 -14.16 10.59
C LEU A 174 16.24 -14.00 11.48
N ILE A 175 15.16 -14.73 11.18
CA ILE A 175 13.85 -14.55 11.86
C ILE A 175 13.51 -15.67 12.85
N GLY A 176 14.36 -16.69 12.95
CA GLY A 176 14.12 -17.88 13.75
C GLY A 176 13.25 -18.93 13.05
N SER A 177 13.48 -20.20 13.36
CA SER A 177 12.69 -21.31 12.81
C SER A 177 11.23 -21.31 13.28
N GLY A 178 10.96 -20.72 14.44
CA GLY A 178 9.60 -20.62 15.02
C GLY A 178 8.62 -19.87 14.13
N ALA A 179 9.08 -18.86 13.39
CA ALA A 179 8.22 -18.11 12.46
C ALA A 179 7.58 -19.03 11.40
N PHE A 180 8.34 -20.00 10.87
CA PHE A 180 7.85 -20.95 9.89
C PHE A 180 6.88 -22.01 10.45
N LEU A 181 6.84 -22.20 11.78
CA LEU A 181 5.84 -23.07 12.41
C LEU A 181 4.47 -22.39 12.46
N HIS A 182 4.45 -21.06 12.47
CA HIS A 182 3.26 -20.22 12.53
C HIS A 182 2.82 -19.71 11.15
N ASP A 183 3.64 -19.86 10.11
CA ASP A 183 3.23 -19.64 8.73
C ASP A 183 2.44 -20.87 8.22
N LEU A 184 1.14 -20.84 8.51
CA LEU A 184 0.18 -21.90 8.20
C LEU A 184 -0.85 -21.39 7.19
N PRO A 185 -1.38 -22.26 6.31
CA PRO A 185 -2.44 -21.88 5.38
C PRO A 185 -3.80 -21.82 6.12
N GLU A 186 -4.85 -21.60 5.35
CA GLU A 186 -6.24 -21.75 5.82
C GLU A 186 -6.52 -23.20 6.21
N LEU A 187 -6.33 -23.50 7.50
CA LEU A 187 -6.65 -24.78 8.12
C LEU A 187 -8.01 -24.68 8.83
N PRO A 188 -8.78 -25.78 8.97
CA PRO A 188 -10.08 -25.76 9.63
C PRO A 188 -10.07 -25.12 11.03
N GLU A 189 -8.97 -25.28 11.77
CA GLU A 189 -8.78 -24.72 13.12
C GLU A 189 -8.51 -23.20 13.11
N LEU A 190 -8.10 -22.65 11.97
CA LEU A 190 -7.66 -21.26 11.83
C LEU A 190 -8.68 -20.37 11.12
N ASP A 191 -9.82 -20.93 10.69
CA ASP A 191 -10.91 -20.21 10.01
C ASP A 191 -10.54 -19.73 8.58
N ASP A 192 -11.51 -19.22 7.83
CA ASP A 192 -11.35 -18.64 6.48
C ASP A 192 -11.53 -17.12 6.56
N LEU A 193 -10.56 -16.33 6.06
CA LEU A 193 -10.62 -14.87 6.15
C LEU A 193 -11.82 -14.26 5.39
N PHE A 194 -12.24 -14.87 4.29
CA PHE A 194 -13.33 -14.39 3.43
C PHE A 194 -14.68 -14.98 3.79
N SER A 195 -14.71 -16.05 4.58
CA SER A 195 -15.94 -16.60 5.16
C SER A 195 -15.77 -16.94 6.65
N PRO A 196 -15.43 -15.94 7.50
CA PRO A 196 -15.03 -16.19 8.87
C PRO A 196 -16.23 -16.67 9.71
N LYS A 197 -16.04 -17.80 10.41
CA LYS A 197 -17.06 -18.46 11.25
C LYS A 197 -16.56 -18.79 12.66
N GLY A 198 -15.26 -18.74 12.88
CA GLY A 198 -14.58 -19.16 14.10
C GLY A 198 -13.65 -18.06 14.63
N VAL A 199 -12.35 -18.37 14.72
CA VAL A 199 -11.37 -17.54 15.45
C VAL A 199 -11.11 -16.19 14.78
N ILE A 200 -11.19 -16.10 13.45
CA ILE A 200 -11.09 -14.83 12.73
C ILE A 200 -12.36 -14.00 12.99
N LEU A 201 -13.54 -14.61 12.94
CA LEU A 201 -14.80 -13.91 13.23
C LEU A 201 -14.82 -13.36 14.66
N ASP A 202 -14.38 -14.14 15.65
CA ASP A 202 -14.26 -13.67 17.04
C ASP A 202 -13.24 -12.53 17.14
N ALA A 203 -12.06 -12.67 16.53
CA ALA A 203 -11.07 -11.61 16.49
C ALA A 203 -11.63 -10.31 15.87
N GLN A 204 -12.30 -10.38 14.72
CA GLN A 204 -12.90 -9.22 14.08
C GLN A 204 -14.03 -8.59 14.90
N ARG A 205 -14.84 -9.41 15.60
CA ARG A 205 -15.93 -8.91 16.47
C ARG A 205 -15.41 -8.14 17.67
N ARG A 206 -14.43 -8.66 18.41
CA ARG A 206 -13.90 -7.89 19.55
C ARG A 206 -13.04 -6.71 19.09
N ALA A 207 -12.48 -6.73 17.87
CA ALA A 207 -11.90 -5.55 17.27
C ALA A 207 -12.98 -4.49 16.99
N ALA A 208 -14.10 -4.85 16.37
CA ALA A 208 -15.22 -3.93 16.17
C ALA A 208 -15.72 -3.33 17.48
N GLN A 209 -15.88 -4.15 18.53
CA GLN A 209 -16.24 -3.67 19.86
C GLN A 209 -15.20 -2.70 20.44
N LEU A 210 -13.91 -3.06 20.37
CA LEU A 210 -12.84 -2.23 20.91
C LEU A 210 -12.73 -0.89 20.19
N PHE A 211 -12.83 -0.90 18.86
CA PHE A 211 -12.72 0.28 17.99
C PHE A 211 -14.03 1.06 17.83
N GLY A 212 -15.13 0.60 18.44
CA GLY A 212 -16.42 1.30 18.42
C GLY A 212 -17.14 1.25 17.07
N SER A 213 -16.83 0.27 16.23
CA SER A 213 -17.46 0.10 14.92
C SER A 213 -18.54 -0.98 14.94
N SER A 214 -19.46 -0.93 13.98
CA SER A 214 -20.48 -1.98 13.80
C SER A 214 -19.88 -3.27 13.24
N LYS A 215 -18.86 -3.14 12.38
CA LYS A 215 -18.10 -4.24 11.81
C LYS A 215 -16.65 -3.82 11.59
N THR A 216 -15.74 -4.77 11.69
CA THR A 216 -14.32 -4.60 11.40
C THR A 216 -13.84 -5.77 10.54
N TRP A 217 -13.05 -5.47 9.51
CA TRP A 217 -12.33 -6.48 8.72
C TRP A 217 -10.84 -6.36 8.99
N PHE A 218 -10.17 -7.51 9.11
CA PHE A 218 -8.72 -7.58 9.16
C PHE A 218 -8.16 -7.56 7.74
N LEU A 219 -7.16 -6.72 7.52
CA LEU A 219 -6.55 -6.51 6.23
C LEU A 219 -5.08 -6.95 6.24
N VAL A 220 -4.71 -7.80 5.29
CA VAL A 220 -3.33 -8.28 5.11
C VAL A 220 -2.68 -7.75 3.83
N ASN A 221 -3.35 -6.87 3.09
CA ASN A 221 -2.82 -6.19 1.90
C ASN A 221 -2.74 -4.66 2.13
N GLY A 222 -2.52 -4.24 3.37
CA GLY A 222 -2.39 -2.85 3.77
C GLY A 222 -3.69 -2.05 3.72
N THR A 223 -3.64 -0.81 4.20
CA THR A 223 -4.73 0.18 4.06
C THR A 223 -5.08 0.42 2.59
N THR A 224 -4.12 0.22 1.68
CA THR A 224 -4.33 0.25 0.23
C THR A 224 -5.55 -0.57 -0.21
N CYS A 225 -5.64 -1.85 0.18
CA CYS A 225 -6.77 -2.69 -0.22
C CYS A 225 -8.08 -2.25 0.46
N GLY A 226 -8.03 -1.73 1.68
CA GLY A 226 -9.22 -1.22 2.37
C GLY A 226 -9.79 0.03 1.69
N ILE A 227 -8.93 0.95 1.24
CA ILE A 227 -9.33 2.14 0.49
C ILE A 227 -9.93 1.75 -0.87
N GLN A 228 -9.25 0.86 -1.60
CA GLN A 228 -9.76 0.34 -2.87
C GLN A 228 -11.12 -0.34 -2.70
N ALA A 229 -11.27 -1.20 -1.70
CA ALA A 229 -12.52 -1.88 -1.40
C ALA A 229 -13.63 -0.91 -1.02
N SER A 230 -13.32 0.11 -0.21
CA SER A 230 -14.28 1.14 0.21
C SER A 230 -14.84 1.88 -1.01
N VAL A 231 -13.97 2.38 -1.89
CA VAL A 231 -14.40 3.09 -3.12
C VAL A 231 -15.18 2.18 -4.06
N MET A 232 -14.73 0.94 -4.27
CA MET A 232 -15.41 -0.03 -5.14
C MET A 232 -16.78 -0.48 -4.60
N ALA A 233 -16.95 -0.50 -3.27
CA ALA A 233 -18.21 -0.89 -2.65
C ALA A 233 -19.26 0.24 -2.65
N THR A 234 -18.82 1.49 -2.61
CA THR A 234 -19.71 2.67 -2.56
C THR A 234 -20.05 3.23 -3.94
N CYS A 235 -19.12 3.15 -4.89
CA CYS A 235 -19.25 3.85 -6.18
C CYS A 235 -19.38 2.87 -7.36
N SER A 236 -20.12 3.28 -8.39
CA SER A 236 -20.16 2.59 -9.69
C SER A 236 -19.24 3.27 -10.72
N PRO A 237 -18.83 2.60 -11.81
CA PRO A 237 -18.09 3.24 -12.89
C PRO A 237 -18.84 4.48 -13.42
N GLY A 238 -18.13 5.60 -13.55
CA GLY A 238 -18.71 6.88 -13.95
C GLY A 238 -19.32 7.74 -12.83
N ASP A 239 -19.51 7.19 -11.62
CA ASP A 239 -19.81 8.01 -10.44
C ASP A 239 -18.63 8.93 -10.12
N TYR A 240 -18.90 10.03 -9.43
CA TYR A 240 -17.87 10.95 -8.95
C TYR A 240 -17.48 10.65 -7.50
N LEU A 241 -16.17 10.62 -7.23
CA LEU A 241 -15.61 10.59 -5.89
C LEU A 241 -15.01 11.96 -5.60
N ILE A 242 -15.54 12.65 -4.58
CA ILE A 242 -14.91 13.89 -4.09
C ILE A 242 -13.75 13.49 -3.18
N VAL A 243 -12.57 14.02 -3.47
CA VAL A 243 -11.32 13.57 -2.84
C VAL A 243 -10.33 14.74 -2.73
N PRO A 244 -9.53 14.85 -1.65
CA PRO A 244 -8.47 15.83 -1.59
C PRO A 244 -7.36 15.55 -2.61
N ARG A 245 -6.78 16.60 -3.22
CA ARG A 245 -5.74 16.44 -4.25
C ARG A 245 -4.42 15.86 -3.71
N ASN A 246 -4.18 15.96 -2.41
CA ASN A 246 -3.04 15.33 -1.72
C ASN A 246 -3.35 13.89 -1.22
N CYS A 247 -4.36 13.22 -1.79
CA CYS A 247 -4.70 11.85 -1.43
C CYS A 247 -3.55 10.87 -1.70
N HIS A 248 -3.57 9.75 -0.96
CA HIS A 248 -2.57 8.70 -1.09
C HIS A 248 -2.69 7.96 -2.43
N LEU A 249 -1.59 7.36 -2.90
CA LEU A 249 -1.52 6.61 -4.16
C LEU A 249 -2.55 5.48 -4.28
N SER A 250 -2.96 4.91 -3.15
CA SER A 250 -4.02 3.91 -3.09
C SER A 250 -5.35 4.44 -3.63
N VAL A 251 -5.67 5.71 -3.40
CA VAL A 251 -6.89 6.33 -3.94
C VAL A 251 -6.81 6.41 -5.46
N ILE A 252 -5.65 6.80 -6.01
CA ILE A 252 -5.45 6.84 -7.47
C ILE A 252 -5.62 5.44 -8.07
N SER A 253 -5.06 4.41 -7.44
CA SER A 253 -5.26 3.03 -7.89
C SER A 253 -6.73 2.59 -7.78
N ALA A 254 -7.47 3.06 -6.76
CA ALA A 254 -8.89 2.79 -6.63
C ALA A 254 -9.70 3.42 -7.78
N LEU A 255 -9.37 4.65 -8.20
CA LEU A 255 -9.99 5.31 -9.36
C LEU A 255 -9.76 4.50 -10.64
N VAL A 256 -8.54 4.01 -10.86
CA VAL A 256 -8.21 3.15 -12.02
C VAL A 256 -9.03 1.85 -11.98
N LEU A 257 -9.04 1.14 -10.84
CA LEU A 257 -9.71 -0.15 -10.71
C LEU A 257 -11.24 -0.05 -10.84
N SER A 258 -11.84 0.98 -10.26
CA SER A 258 -13.30 1.17 -10.21
C SER A 258 -13.87 1.90 -11.44
N GLY A 259 -13.08 2.72 -12.13
CA GLY A 259 -13.59 3.62 -13.18
C GLY A 259 -14.41 4.79 -12.65
N VAL A 260 -14.23 5.11 -11.37
CA VAL A 260 -14.79 6.28 -10.71
C VAL A 260 -14.02 7.53 -11.11
N VAL A 261 -14.72 8.64 -11.29
CA VAL A 261 -14.15 9.91 -11.74
C VAL A 261 -13.84 10.80 -10.53
N PRO A 262 -12.61 11.32 -10.37
CA PRO A 262 -12.30 12.19 -9.24
C PRO A 262 -12.86 13.60 -9.45
N LYS A 263 -13.43 14.18 -8.39
CA LYS A 263 -13.57 15.63 -8.19
C LYS A 263 -12.60 16.04 -7.10
N TYR A 264 -11.49 16.68 -7.51
CA TYR A 264 -10.47 17.09 -6.56
C TYR A 264 -10.87 18.34 -5.79
N ILE A 265 -10.59 18.36 -4.49
CA ILE A 265 -10.55 19.56 -3.66
C ILE A 265 -9.09 19.84 -3.33
N ILE A 266 -8.65 21.09 -3.51
CA ILE A 266 -7.33 21.52 -3.09
C ILE A 266 -7.37 21.78 -1.57
N PRO A 267 -6.64 21.00 -0.74
CA PRO A 267 -6.61 21.22 0.70
C PRO A 267 -6.00 22.58 1.03
N GLU A 268 -6.30 23.09 2.23
CA GLU A 268 -5.58 24.27 2.71
C GLU A 268 -4.08 23.99 2.77
N TYR A 269 -3.26 24.96 2.36
CA TYR A 269 -1.82 24.83 2.34
C TYR A 269 -1.14 25.95 3.12
N ASN A 270 -0.27 25.58 4.05
CA ASN A 270 0.58 26.52 4.76
C ASN A 270 1.94 26.62 4.05
N SER A 271 2.19 27.76 3.41
CA SER A 271 3.44 28.05 2.69
C SER A 271 4.65 28.26 3.60
N GLY A 272 4.45 28.70 4.84
CA GLY A 272 5.52 28.85 5.85
C GLY A 272 6.08 27.52 6.34
N TRP A 273 5.29 26.45 6.24
CA TRP A 273 5.67 25.09 6.62
C TRP A 273 5.86 24.14 5.42
N ASP A 274 5.37 24.52 4.23
CA ASP A 274 5.24 23.62 3.07
C ASP A 274 4.43 22.36 3.42
N ILE A 275 3.29 22.56 4.10
CA ILE A 275 2.43 21.48 4.59
C ILE A 275 0.99 21.74 4.17
N ALA A 276 0.37 20.73 3.56
CA ALA A 276 -1.07 20.70 3.33
C ALA A 276 -1.80 20.24 4.59
N GLY A 277 -2.84 20.98 4.96
CA GLY A 277 -3.84 20.61 5.96
C GLY A 277 -4.90 19.67 5.40
N GLY A 278 -6.11 19.75 5.97
CA GLY A 278 -7.29 19.01 5.51
C GLY A 278 -8.15 19.78 4.51
N ILE A 279 -9.27 19.18 4.15
CA ILE A 279 -10.37 19.87 3.44
C ILE A 279 -11.42 20.34 4.46
N THR A 280 -12.19 21.36 4.08
CA THR A 280 -13.24 21.92 4.95
C THR A 280 -14.64 21.48 4.51
N PRO A 281 -15.64 21.48 5.42
CA PRO A 281 -17.03 21.24 5.06
C PRO A 281 -17.58 22.21 4.00
N LEU A 282 -17.09 23.46 3.99
CA LEU A 282 -17.49 24.47 3.00
C LEU A 282 -17.02 24.11 1.59
N GLN A 283 -15.73 23.81 1.43
CA GLN A 283 -15.17 23.36 0.14
C GLN A 283 -15.89 22.10 -0.37
N LEU A 284 -16.27 21.22 0.55
CA LEU A 284 -17.02 20.03 0.19
C LEU A 284 -18.43 20.35 -0.29
N ASP A 285 -19.18 21.20 0.42
CA ASP A 285 -20.54 21.58 0.02
C ASP A 285 -20.54 22.30 -1.35
N GLU A 286 -19.53 23.12 -1.62
CA GLU A 286 -19.30 23.73 -2.95
C GLU A 286 -19.05 22.66 -4.03
N ALA A 287 -18.13 21.72 -3.79
CA ALA A 287 -17.84 20.65 -4.74
C ALA A 287 -19.03 19.74 -5.03
N VAL A 288 -19.87 19.46 -4.02
CA VAL A 288 -21.11 18.69 -4.19
C VAL A 288 -22.11 19.45 -5.06
N LYS A 289 -22.33 20.74 -4.77
CA LYS A 289 -23.27 21.59 -5.54
C LYS A 289 -22.87 21.70 -7.01
N GLU A 290 -21.59 21.91 -7.29
CA GLU A 290 -21.09 21.97 -8.67
C GLU A 290 -21.40 20.67 -9.44
N LEU A 291 -21.20 19.51 -8.81
CA LEU A 291 -21.53 18.22 -9.43
C LEU A 291 -23.04 18.02 -9.60
N GLU A 292 -23.84 18.44 -8.63
CA GLU A 292 -25.31 18.38 -8.71
C GLU A 292 -25.84 19.27 -9.86
N GLU A 293 -25.31 20.48 -10.03
CA GLU A 293 -25.65 21.41 -11.12
C GLU A 293 -25.30 20.82 -12.50
N ASP A 294 -24.17 20.12 -12.61
CA ASP A 294 -23.75 19.42 -13.82
C ASP A 294 -24.49 18.07 -14.05
N GLY A 295 -25.45 17.73 -13.18
CA GLY A 295 -26.20 16.47 -13.25
C GLY A 295 -25.33 15.23 -13.03
N LYS A 296 -24.22 15.38 -12.32
CA LYS A 296 -23.26 14.30 -12.02
C LYS A 296 -23.59 13.67 -10.67
N ARG A 297 -23.58 12.34 -10.64
CA ARG A 297 -23.83 11.58 -9.42
C ARG A 297 -22.57 11.52 -8.56
N VAL A 298 -22.67 12.00 -7.31
CA VAL A 298 -21.65 11.79 -6.29
C VAL A 298 -21.84 10.41 -5.66
N GLY A 299 -20.88 9.52 -5.84
CA GLY A 299 -20.92 8.16 -5.28
C GLY A 299 -20.49 8.10 -3.82
N ALA A 300 -19.46 8.88 -3.45
CA ALA A 300 -18.93 8.99 -2.09
C ALA A 300 -18.05 10.24 -1.94
N VAL A 301 -17.68 10.52 -0.70
CA VAL A 301 -16.59 11.46 -0.35
C VAL A 301 -15.49 10.66 0.34
N LEU A 302 -14.23 10.88 -0.05
CA LEU A 302 -13.07 10.33 0.64
C LEU A 302 -12.24 11.45 1.24
N VAL A 303 -11.98 11.36 2.55
CA VAL A 303 -11.19 12.36 3.31
C VAL A 303 -9.95 11.69 3.89
N THR A 304 -8.81 12.38 3.86
CA THR A 304 -7.63 11.97 4.64
C THR A 304 -7.65 12.67 5.98
N SER A 305 -7.79 11.91 7.08
CA SER A 305 -7.78 12.48 8.43
C SER A 305 -7.32 11.43 9.45
N PRO A 306 -6.22 11.67 10.18
CA PRO A 306 -5.36 12.85 10.10
C PRO A 306 -4.49 12.85 8.83
N THR A 307 -3.93 14.00 8.47
CA THR A 307 -2.83 14.07 7.51
C THR A 307 -1.57 13.41 8.10
N TYR A 308 -0.54 13.21 7.28
CA TYR A 308 0.74 12.65 7.74
C TYR A 308 1.33 13.44 8.93
N HIS A 309 1.20 14.77 8.90
CA HIS A 309 1.67 15.70 9.92
C HIS A 309 0.75 15.77 11.15
N GLY A 310 -0.34 15.00 11.17
CA GLY A 310 -1.27 14.91 12.29
C GLY A 310 -2.49 15.84 12.21
N VAL A 311 -2.63 16.68 11.18
CA VAL A 311 -3.74 17.64 11.08
C VAL A 311 -5.05 16.88 10.84
N CYS A 312 -6.04 17.07 11.71
CA CYS A 312 -7.35 16.41 11.61
C CYS A 312 -8.33 17.28 10.84
N SER A 313 -9.07 16.70 9.90
CA SER A 313 -10.18 17.39 9.22
C SER A 313 -11.43 17.40 10.11
N ASN A 314 -12.35 18.35 9.89
CA ASN A 314 -13.66 18.35 10.55
C ASN A 314 -14.57 17.30 9.89
N VAL A 315 -14.35 16.02 10.23
CA VAL A 315 -15.10 14.89 9.67
C VAL A 315 -16.58 14.98 10.03
N GLN A 316 -16.91 15.38 11.27
CA GLN A 316 -18.31 15.54 11.68
C GLN A 316 -19.06 16.59 10.84
N GLY A 317 -18.40 17.71 10.52
CA GLY A 317 -18.95 18.75 9.64
C GLY A 317 -19.14 18.22 8.21
N ILE A 318 -18.18 17.44 7.70
CA ILE A 318 -18.26 16.79 6.39
C ILE A 318 -19.44 15.81 6.33
N VAL A 319 -19.59 14.96 7.34
CA VAL A 319 -20.72 14.03 7.50
C VAL A 319 -22.05 14.79 7.49
N SER A 320 -22.12 15.93 8.19
CA SER A 320 -23.32 16.78 8.25
C SER A 320 -23.72 17.35 6.88
N VAL A 321 -22.77 17.52 5.96
CA VAL A 321 -23.02 17.93 4.56
C VAL A 321 -23.48 16.72 3.71
N CYS A 322 -22.86 15.56 3.89
CA CYS A 322 -23.06 14.39 3.04
C CYS A 322 -24.32 13.58 3.34
N HIS A 323 -24.58 13.27 4.61
CA HIS A 323 -25.64 12.34 5.00
C HIS A 323 -27.06 12.78 4.60
N PRO A 324 -27.45 14.08 4.69
CA PRO A 324 -28.75 14.54 4.19
C PRO A 324 -28.97 14.29 2.70
N ARG A 325 -27.88 14.11 1.93
CA ARG A 325 -27.90 13.81 0.48
C ARG A 325 -27.73 12.31 0.19
N GLY A 326 -27.62 11.47 1.22
CA GLY A 326 -27.37 10.03 1.07
C GLY A 326 -25.99 9.70 0.52
N ILE A 327 -25.01 10.60 0.66
CA ILE A 327 -23.64 10.39 0.19
C ILE A 327 -22.83 9.76 1.34
N PRO A 328 -22.24 8.57 1.16
CA PRO A 328 -21.40 7.95 2.17
C PRO A 328 -20.04 8.66 2.29
N VAL A 329 -19.50 8.68 3.51
CA VAL A 329 -18.18 9.26 3.84
C VAL A 329 -17.18 8.15 4.17
N ILE A 330 -16.10 8.11 3.39
CA ILE A 330 -14.94 7.23 3.57
C ILE A 330 -13.81 8.07 4.16
N VAL A 331 -13.15 7.59 5.22
CA VAL A 331 -11.98 8.25 5.79
C VAL A 331 -10.75 7.36 5.67
N ASP A 332 -9.72 7.86 4.99
CA ASP A 332 -8.35 7.37 5.11
C ASP A 332 -7.79 7.85 6.45
N GLU A 333 -7.96 7.00 7.46
CA GLU A 333 -7.48 7.19 8.83
C GLU A 333 -6.20 6.38 9.07
N ALA A 334 -5.37 6.20 8.03
CA ALA A 334 -4.15 5.39 8.10
C ALA A 334 -3.25 5.78 9.28
N HIS A 335 -3.22 7.07 9.62
CA HIS A 335 -2.37 7.64 10.66
C HIS A 335 -3.09 7.89 12.00
N GLY A 336 -4.37 7.51 12.14
CA GLY A 336 -5.21 7.81 13.30
C GLY A 336 -5.68 6.60 14.12
N ALA A 337 -5.11 5.40 13.92
CA ALA A 337 -5.60 4.19 14.58
C ALA A 337 -5.52 4.20 16.12
N HIS A 338 -4.69 5.06 16.71
CA HIS A 338 -4.54 5.21 18.16
C HIS A 338 -5.59 6.11 18.83
N PHE A 339 -6.34 6.88 18.06
CA PHE A 339 -7.19 7.98 18.54
C PHE A 339 -8.22 7.59 19.60
N ARG A 340 -8.78 6.38 19.52
CA ARG A 340 -9.81 5.92 20.47
C ARG A 340 -9.28 5.65 21.89
N PHE A 341 -7.98 5.49 22.06
CA PHE A 341 -7.43 4.85 23.25
C PHE A 341 -6.98 5.83 24.34
N HIS A 342 -7.27 7.13 24.20
CA HIS A 342 -7.02 8.13 25.22
C HIS A 342 -7.81 9.42 24.96
N ASP A 343 -8.41 10.03 25.99
CA ASP A 343 -9.29 11.21 25.85
C ASP A 343 -8.58 12.48 25.34
N SER A 344 -7.26 12.57 25.51
CA SER A 344 -6.45 13.68 24.96
C SER A 344 -6.05 13.50 23.48
N LEU A 345 -6.43 12.38 22.86
CA LEU A 345 -6.26 12.18 21.42
C LEU A 345 -7.49 12.72 20.66
N PRO A 346 -7.36 13.04 19.36
CA PRO A 346 -8.50 13.43 18.54
C PRO A 346 -9.57 12.34 18.48
N SER A 347 -10.83 12.70 18.19
CA SER A 347 -11.89 11.72 17.96
C SER A 347 -11.66 10.91 16.68
N THR A 348 -12.00 9.62 16.69
CA THR A 348 -11.90 8.78 15.48
C THR A 348 -12.91 9.19 14.41
N ALA A 349 -12.66 8.81 13.17
CA ALA A 349 -13.57 9.01 12.05
C ALA A 349 -14.95 8.34 12.30
N ILE A 350 -14.96 7.14 12.86
CA ILE A 350 -16.19 6.40 13.18
C ILE A 350 -17.02 7.12 14.26
N GLU A 351 -16.38 7.64 15.31
CA GLU A 351 -17.07 8.43 16.36
C GLU A 351 -17.63 9.74 15.81
N GLN A 352 -17.01 10.30 14.77
CA GLN A 352 -17.47 11.49 14.06
C GLN A 352 -18.57 11.20 13.02
N GLY A 353 -18.96 9.94 12.84
CA GLY A 353 -20.07 9.54 11.98
C GLY A 353 -19.68 9.12 10.55
N ALA A 354 -18.40 8.90 10.26
CA ALA A 354 -17.99 8.31 8.98
C ALA A 354 -18.55 6.90 8.81
N ASP A 355 -18.89 6.54 7.57
CA ASP A 355 -19.47 5.23 7.24
C ASP A 355 -18.38 4.15 7.13
N LEU A 356 -17.21 4.52 6.59
CA LEU A 356 -16.04 3.66 6.51
C LEU A 356 -14.79 4.41 6.97
N ALA A 357 -13.94 3.75 7.78
CA ALA A 357 -12.63 4.26 8.17
C ALA A 357 -11.58 3.16 7.99
N VAL A 358 -10.50 3.46 7.27
CA VAL A 358 -9.40 2.50 7.04
C VAL A 358 -8.17 2.94 7.80
N GLN A 359 -7.63 2.08 8.65
CA GLN A 359 -6.56 2.40 9.58
C GLN A 359 -5.33 1.51 9.35
N SER A 360 -4.13 2.10 9.25
CA SER A 360 -2.88 1.33 9.19
C SER A 360 -2.45 0.98 10.61
N THR A 361 -2.93 -0.16 11.10
CA THR A 361 -2.58 -0.66 12.44
C THR A 361 -1.05 -0.73 12.63
N HIS A 362 -0.29 -1.10 11.60
CA HIS A 362 1.17 -1.19 11.70
C HIS A 362 1.93 0.15 11.75
N LYS A 363 1.29 1.28 11.41
CA LYS A 363 1.95 2.60 11.42
C LYS A 363 2.01 3.19 12.82
N VAL A 364 0.90 3.09 13.57
CA VAL A 364 0.71 3.78 14.85
C VAL A 364 0.42 2.84 16.01
N LEU A 365 0.04 1.59 15.75
CA LEU A 365 -0.14 0.53 16.74
C LEU A 365 0.92 -0.57 16.54
N CYS A 366 0.81 -1.65 17.30
CA CYS A 366 1.88 -2.65 17.44
C CYS A 366 1.74 -3.88 16.54
N SER A 367 1.08 -3.78 15.38
CA SER A 367 0.97 -4.90 14.43
C SER A 367 2.10 -4.87 13.37
N LEU A 368 2.27 -5.97 12.63
CA LEU A 368 3.34 -6.09 11.64
C LEU A 368 3.06 -5.25 10.38
N THR A 369 4.11 -4.70 9.77
CA THR A 369 4.03 -3.96 8.49
C THR A 369 3.17 -4.71 7.48
N GLN A 370 2.36 -3.98 6.70
CA GLN A 370 1.32 -4.47 5.78
C GLN A 370 -0.04 -4.78 6.44
N SER A 371 -0.11 -4.95 7.75
CA SER A 371 -1.41 -5.23 8.40
C SER A 371 -2.23 -3.95 8.65
N SER A 372 -3.54 -4.03 8.49
CA SER A 372 -4.48 -2.90 8.61
C SER A 372 -5.86 -3.39 9.05
N MET A 373 -6.75 -2.47 9.42
CA MET A 373 -8.15 -2.75 9.68
C MET A 373 -9.03 -1.79 8.88
N LEU A 374 -10.18 -2.30 8.42
CA LEU A 374 -11.29 -1.49 7.89
C LEU A 374 -12.43 -1.54 8.90
N HIS A 375 -12.94 -0.38 9.28
CA HIS A 375 -14.06 -0.22 10.21
C HIS A 375 -15.28 0.34 9.48
N MET A 376 -16.46 -0.14 9.83
CA MET A 376 -17.73 0.34 9.28
C MET A 376 -18.69 0.77 10.38
N SER A 377 -19.46 1.83 10.11
CA SER A 377 -20.61 2.26 10.90
C SER A 377 -21.71 2.77 9.99
N GLY A 378 -22.91 2.96 10.55
CA GLY A 378 -24.07 3.43 9.79
C GLY A 378 -24.62 2.41 8.78
N ASP A 379 -25.57 2.88 7.97
CA ASP A 379 -26.38 2.03 7.08
C ASP A 379 -26.30 2.47 5.59
N LEU A 380 -25.50 3.49 5.25
CA LEU A 380 -25.38 3.97 3.86
C LEU A 380 -24.55 3.05 2.96
N VAL A 381 -23.73 2.19 3.56
CA VAL A 381 -22.81 1.30 2.84
C VAL A 381 -23.26 -0.15 2.98
N ASP A 382 -23.26 -0.88 1.86
CA ASP A 382 -23.58 -2.30 1.83
C ASP A 382 -22.41 -3.16 2.32
N VAL A 383 -22.61 -3.78 3.48
CA VAL A 383 -21.63 -4.64 4.16
C VAL A 383 -21.18 -5.85 3.33
N ASP A 384 -22.07 -6.39 2.49
CA ASP A 384 -21.77 -7.56 1.67
C ASP A 384 -20.95 -7.14 0.45
N LYS A 385 -21.22 -5.97 -0.13
CA LYS A 385 -20.37 -5.39 -1.19
C LYS A 385 -18.95 -5.13 -0.70
N VAL A 386 -18.78 -4.56 0.50
CA VAL A 386 -17.45 -4.36 1.09
C VAL A 386 -16.71 -5.70 1.20
N SER A 387 -17.40 -6.74 1.69
CA SER A 387 -16.82 -8.08 1.83
C SER A 387 -16.43 -8.70 0.48
N GLN A 388 -17.26 -8.53 -0.56
CA GLN A 388 -16.97 -8.99 -1.92
C GLN A 388 -15.78 -8.25 -2.53
N CYS A 389 -15.69 -6.92 -2.37
CA CYS A 389 -14.56 -6.13 -2.86
C CYS A 389 -13.25 -6.53 -2.16
N LEU A 390 -13.28 -6.78 -0.85
CA LEU A 390 -12.12 -7.28 -0.11
C LEU A 390 -11.67 -8.66 -0.61
N GLN A 391 -12.61 -9.54 -0.95
CA GLN A 391 -12.29 -10.85 -1.53
C GLN A 391 -11.58 -10.75 -2.89
N LEU A 392 -11.89 -9.73 -3.69
CA LEU A 392 -11.23 -9.49 -4.98
C LEU A 392 -9.81 -8.92 -4.82
N LEU A 393 -9.57 -8.13 -3.77
CA LEU A 393 -8.35 -7.32 -3.63
C LEU A 393 -7.30 -7.96 -2.72
N GLN A 394 -7.70 -8.81 -1.78
CA GLN A 394 -6.77 -9.51 -0.90
C GLN A 394 -6.28 -10.84 -1.49
N SER A 395 -5.15 -11.32 -0.99
CA SER A 395 -4.63 -12.63 -1.35
C SER A 395 -5.61 -13.75 -0.97
N SER A 396 -5.83 -14.72 -1.88
CA SER A 396 -6.50 -16.00 -1.58
C SER A 396 -5.67 -16.94 -0.70
N SER A 397 -4.49 -16.50 -0.28
CA SER A 397 -3.64 -17.16 0.72
C SER A 397 -3.15 -16.08 1.68
N PRO A 398 -3.99 -15.64 2.63
CA PRO A 398 -3.64 -14.57 3.56
C PRO A 398 -2.55 -15.02 4.53
N SER A 399 -1.73 -14.07 4.98
CA SER A 399 -0.70 -14.37 5.98
C SER A 399 -1.31 -14.43 7.38
N TYR A 400 -1.29 -15.61 7.98
CA TYR A 400 -1.73 -15.80 9.38
C TYR A 400 -0.82 -15.11 10.39
N LEU A 401 0.43 -14.85 10.05
CA LEU A 401 1.32 -14.01 10.85
C LEU A 401 0.81 -12.56 10.91
N LEU A 402 0.37 -12.01 9.78
CA LEU A 402 -0.21 -10.66 9.74
C LEU A 402 -1.57 -10.62 10.46
N LEU A 403 -2.45 -11.60 10.22
CA LEU A 403 -3.75 -11.68 10.89
C LEU A 403 -3.59 -11.83 12.41
N SER A 404 -2.69 -12.70 12.88
CA SER A 404 -2.45 -12.87 14.32
C SER A 404 -1.78 -11.64 14.93
N SER A 405 -0.97 -10.87 14.19
CA SER A 405 -0.44 -9.59 14.68
C SER A 405 -1.53 -8.54 14.89
N LEU A 406 -2.59 -8.53 14.07
CA LEU A 406 -3.75 -7.66 14.26
C LEU A 406 -4.55 -8.07 15.50
N ASP A 407 -4.76 -9.38 15.68
CA ASP A 407 -5.42 -9.95 16.85
C ASP A 407 -4.67 -9.63 18.15
N ALA A 408 -3.34 -9.80 18.14
CA ALA A 408 -2.45 -9.50 19.26
C ALA A 408 -2.44 -7.99 19.59
N ALA A 409 -2.33 -7.12 18.59
CA ALA A 409 -2.32 -5.67 18.80
C ALA A 409 -3.65 -5.20 19.41
N ARG A 410 -4.78 -5.72 18.91
CA ARG A 410 -6.10 -5.48 19.49
C ARG A 410 -6.15 -5.93 20.95
N ASP A 411 -5.68 -7.15 21.22
CA ASP A 411 -5.72 -7.71 22.57
C ASP A 411 -4.89 -6.88 23.55
N GLN A 412 -3.66 -6.51 23.17
CA GLN A 412 -2.79 -5.62 23.97
C GLN A 412 -3.50 -4.32 24.37
N LEU A 413 -4.18 -3.67 23.41
CA LEU A 413 -4.92 -2.42 23.66
C LEU A 413 -6.12 -2.64 24.58
N SER A 414 -6.79 -3.80 24.50
CA SER A 414 -7.92 -4.12 25.37
C SER A 414 -7.51 -4.36 26.84
N GLN A 415 -6.26 -4.75 27.10
CA GLN A 415 -5.76 -5.05 28.44
C GLN A 415 -5.20 -3.82 29.18
N ASN A 416 -4.86 -2.74 28.46
CA ASN A 416 -4.23 -1.56 29.06
C ASN A 416 -4.85 -0.26 28.54
N THR A 417 -5.75 0.31 29.35
CA THR A 417 -6.43 1.58 29.04
C THR A 417 -5.52 2.80 29.10
N ASN A 418 -4.36 2.69 29.73
CA ASN A 418 -3.44 3.81 30.00
C ASN A 418 -2.17 3.70 29.15
N ILE A 419 -2.19 2.89 28.09
CA ILE A 419 -1.01 2.57 27.28
C ILE A 419 -0.42 3.81 26.57
N PHE A 420 -1.21 4.87 26.40
CA PHE A 420 -0.80 6.12 25.75
C PHE A 420 -0.38 7.24 26.72
N ASP A 421 -0.53 7.09 28.04
CA ASP A 421 -0.21 8.13 29.02
C ASP A 421 1.26 8.57 28.90
N GLU A 422 2.20 7.62 28.88
CA GLU A 422 3.63 7.89 28.79
C GLU A 422 4.05 8.47 27.42
N PRO A 423 3.67 7.89 26.26
CA PRO A 423 3.92 8.50 24.95
C PRO A 423 3.39 9.93 24.83
N LEU A 424 2.20 10.21 25.36
CA LEU A 424 1.62 11.56 25.36
C LEU A 424 2.43 12.53 26.23
N ALA A 425 2.84 12.10 27.43
CA ALA A 425 3.70 12.90 28.30
C ALA A 425 5.05 13.21 27.62
N ILE A 426 5.68 12.20 27.02
CA ILE A 426 6.93 12.36 26.25
C ILE A 426 6.72 13.37 25.11
N ALA A 427 5.66 13.20 24.31
CA ALA A 427 5.40 14.08 23.18
C ALA A 427 5.16 15.53 23.60
N SER A 428 4.34 15.74 24.65
CA SER A 428 4.05 17.06 25.20
C SER A 428 5.31 17.76 25.72
N GLU A 429 6.09 17.07 26.56
CA GLU A 429 7.34 17.64 27.11
C GLU A 429 8.34 17.94 25.99
N THR A 430 8.46 17.06 25.00
CA THR A 430 9.34 17.25 23.86
C THR A 430 8.95 18.50 23.06
N LYS A 431 7.66 18.67 22.74
CA LYS A 431 7.16 19.85 22.01
C LYS A 431 7.44 21.13 22.80
N ASP A 432 7.18 21.15 24.10
CA ASP A 432 7.44 22.31 24.97
C ASP A 432 8.92 22.67 25.02
N LEU A 433 9.81 21.68 25.10
CA LEU A 433 11.25 21.90 25.13
C LEU A 433 11.77 22.38 23.78
N LEU A 434 11.28 21.82 22.67
CA LEU A 434 11.66 22.24 21.32
C LEU A 434 11.22 23.67 21.02
N ALA A 435 9.99 24.05 21.40
CA ALA A 435 9.45 25.39 21.17
C ALA A 435 10.21 26.50 21.91
N ARG A 436 11.01 26.17 22.94
CA ARG A 436 11.86 27.12 23.67
C ARG A 436 13.23 27.33 23.04
N ILE A 437 13.59 26.54 22.02
CA ILE A 437 14.91 26.63 21.38
C ILE A 437 14.88 27.74 20.32
N PRO A 438 15.78 28.75 20.40
CA PRO A 438 15.81 29.85 19.44
C PRO A 438 15.98 29.37 17.99
N GLY A 439 15.11 29.85 17.10
CA GLY A 439 15.11 29.51 15.68
C GLY A 439 14.52 28.13 15.33
N ILE A 440 13.98 27.41 16.31
CA ILE A 440 13.18 26.21 16.09
C ILE A 440 11.71 26.57 16.30
N SER A 441 10.88 26.19 15.34
CA SER A 441 9.42 26.25 15.44
C SER A 441 8.85 24.84 15.49
N VAL A 442 7.72 24.67 16.17
CA VAL A 442 6.95 23.40 16.22
C VAL A 442 5.57 23.65 15.60
N LEU A 443 5.13 22.73 14.73
CA LEU A 443 3.85 22.85 14.04
C LEU A 443 2.69 22.73 15.04
N ASP A 444 1.72 23.63 14.92
CA ASP A 444 0.52 23.65 15.76
C ASP A 444 -0.69 24.23 14.99
N LEU A 445 -1.90 24.06 15.51
CA LEU A 445 -3.16 24.48 14.86
C LEU A 445 -3.19 25.94 14.39
N PRO A 446 -2.69 26.95 15.15
CA PRO A 446 -2.69 28.35 14.72
C PRO A 446 -1.88 28.63 13.44
N CYS A 447 -1.13 27.63 12.94
CA CYS A 447 -0.48 27.72 11.64
C CYS A 447 -1.50 27.68 10.49
N PHE A 448 -2.70 27.16 10.68
CA PHE A 448 -3.72 27.05 9.64
C PHE A 448 -4.78 28.14 9.80
N ALA A 449 -5.31 28.62 8.67
CA ALA A 449 -6.37 29.62 8.60
C ALA A 449 -7.75 29.02 8.89
N SER A 450 -7.97 27.75 8.49
CA SER A 450 -9.20 27.03 8.82
C SER A 450 -9.19 26.54 10.27
N ASP A 451 -10.37 26.43 10.83
CA ASP A 451 -10.61 25.92 12.18
C ASP A 451 -10.54 24.37 12.19
N PHE A 452 -9.34 23.83 11.98
CA PHE A 452 -9.11 22.39 12.11
C PHE A 452 -9.27 21.98 13.60
N PRO A 453 -10.03 20.91 13.89
CA PRO A 453 -10.40 20.58 15.27
C PRO A 453 -9.23 20.12 16.14
N ALA A 454 -8.20 19.50 15.54
CA ALA A 454 -7.10 18.92 16.30
C ALA A 454 -5.85 18.68 15.43
N ILE A 455 -4.70 18.58 16.09
CA ILE A 455 -3.47 18.00 15.56
C ILE A 455 -3.06 16.82 16.45
N ASP A 456 -2.67 15.69 15.85
CA ASP A 456 -2.22 14.51 16.60
C ASP A 456 -1.04 14.87 17.51
N PRO A 457 -1.19 14.77 18.84
CA PRO A 457 -0.13 15.15 19.77
C PRO A 457 1.12 14.27 19.61
N LEU A 458 0.97 13.03 19.10
CA LEU A 458 2.07 12.09 18.86
C LEU A 458 2.78 12.31 17.52
N ARG A 459 2.42 13.37 16.78
CA ARG A 459 3.19 13.90 15.66
C ARG A 459 3.93 15.15 16.09
N ILE A 460 5.26 15.12 15.97
CA ILE A 460 6.13 16.26 16.25
C ILE A 460 6.74 16.69 14.93
N THR A 461 6.31 17.84 14.43
CA THR A 461 6.89 18.46 13.23
C THR A 461 7.63 19.72 13.64
N LEU A 462 8.93 19.77 13.36
CA LEU A 462 9.78 20.94 13.65
C LEU A 462 10.27 21.59 12.37
N SER A 463 10.44 22.91 12.42
CA SER A 463 11.05 23.72 11.37
C SER A 463 12.26 24.45 11.91
N ALA A 464 13.36 24.41 11.15
CA ALA A 464 14.58 25.17 11.39
C ALA A 464 14.74 26.31 10.36
N SER A 465 13.63 26.76 9.76
CA SER A 465 13.64 27.79 8.72
C SER A 465 14.24 29.12 9.21
N ASP A 466 14.02 29.48 10.48
CA ASP A 466 14.59 30.70 11.09
C ASP A 466 16.11 30.61 11.27
N LEU A 467 16.67 29.39 11.22
CA LEU A 467 18.11 29.13 11.20
C LEU A 467 18.66 29.12 9.77
N GLN A 468 17.81 29.44 8.77
CA GLN A 468 18.10 29.37 7.34
C GLN A 468 18.46 27.96 6.86
N LEU A 469 17.86 26.94 7.47
CA LEU A 469 18.03 25.53 7.08
C LEU A 469 16.73 25.02 6.45
N SER A 470 16.88 24.28 5.36
CA SER A 470 15.81 23.43 4.83
C SER A 470 15.54 22.24 5.75
N GLY A 471 14.38 21.59 5.59
CA GLY A 471 14.08 20.34 6.31
C GLY A 471 15.10 19.24 5.99
N TYR A 472 15.56 19.14 4.74
CA TYR A 472 16.61 18.21 4.33
C TYR A 472 17.95 18.47 5.03
N GLU A 473 18.42 19.73 5.06
CA GLU A 473 19.66 20.08 5.76
C GLU A 473 19.54 19.84 7.27
N ALA A 474 18.36 20.11 7.86
CA ALA A 474 18.11 19.83 9.26
C ALA A 474 18.16 18.31 9.55
N ASP A 475 17.53 17.49 8.71
CA ASP A 475 17.55 16.04 8.83
C ASP A 475 18.97 15.45 8.73
N ASP A 476 19.76 15.89 7.74
CA ASP A 476 21.16 15.47 7.60
C ASP A 476 21.97 15.77 8.87
N ILE A 477 21.79 16.96 9.46
CA ILE A 477 22.48 17.35 10.71
C ILE A 477 22.02 16.49 11.90
N LEU A 478 20.71 16.22 12.01
CA LEU A 478 20.14 15.38 13.07
C LEU A 478 20.68 13.93 12.97
N TYR A 479 20.78 13.40 11.76
CA TYR A 479 21.30 12.06 11.51
C TYR A 479 22.82 11.99 11.75
N GLU A 480 23.62 12.83 11.08
CA GLU A 480 25.09 12.79 11.18
C GLU A 480 25.59 13.11 12.59
N GLY A 481 24.93 14.06 13.27
CA GLY A 481 25.36 14.50 14.60
C GLY A 481 24.93 13.56 15.72
N HIS A 482 23.74 12.96 15.62
CA HIS A 482 23.09 12.32 16.77
C HIS A 482 22.35 11.02 16.44
N GLN A 483 22.46 10.52 15.20
CA GLN A 483 21.83 9.27 14.72
C GLN A 483 20.31 9.26 14.93
N ILE A 484 19.69 10.42 14.74
CA ILE A 484 18.24 10.56 14.76
C ILE A 484 17.72 10.29 13.35
N VAL A 485 16.79 9.35 13.24
CA VAL A 485 16.09 9.05 12.00
C VAL A 485 14.71 9.67 12.08
N SER A 486 14.42 10.60 11.18
CA SER A 486 13.09 11.19 11.07
C SER A 486 12.13 10.26 10.34
N GLU A 487 10.83 10.47 10.57
CA GLU A 487 9.77 9.74 9.89
C GLU A 487 9.50 10.34 8.51
N LEU A 488 9.47 11.68 8.42
CA LEU A 488 9.21 12.39 7.19
C LEU A 488 10.03 13.67 7.10
N VAL A 489 10.68 13.87 5.96
CA VAL A 489 11.46 15.07 5.64
C VAL A 489 10.75 15.86 4.54
N GLY A 490 10.43 17.12 4.82
CA GLY A 490 9.89 18.06 3.84
C GLY A 490 10.90 19.15 3.49
N THR A 491 10.52 20.08 2.61
CA THR A 491 11.43 21.15 2.18
C THR A 491 11.73 22.15 3.31
N ARG A 492 10.77 22.37 4.24
CA ARG A 492 10.88 23.34 5.34
C ARG A 492 10.83 22.73 6.74
N ALA A 493 10.42 21.47 6.86
CA ALA A 493 10.16 20.83 8.14
C ALA A 493 10.57 19.37 8.17
N VAL A 494 10.77 18.84 9.38
CA VAL A 494 11.07 17.44 9.66
C VAL A 494 10.05 16.93 10.68
N THR A 495 9.47 15.76 10.43
CA THR A 495 8.42 15.16 11.25
C THR A 495 8.90 13.87 11.89
N PHE A 496 8.50 13.69 13.15
CA PHE A 496 8.78 12.53 13.99
C PHE A 496 7.46 11.95 14.51
N ALA A 497 7.43 10.63 14.63
CA ALA A 497 6.35 9.91 15.28
C ALA A 497 6.78 9.48 16.68
N VAL A 498 5.93 9.76 17.67
CA VAL A 498 6.05 9.20 19.02
C VAL A 498 5.13 8.00 19.11
N ASN A 499 5.69 6.84 19.47
CA ASN A 499 5.00 5.55 19.43
C ASN A 499 5.05 4.92 20.83
N LEU A 500 4.30 3.83 21.04
CA LEU A 500 4.30 3.09 22.32
C LEU A 500 5.68 2.56 22.76
N GLY A 501 6.63 2.45 21.82
CA GLY A 501 8.01 2.03 22.09
C GLY A 501 9.02 3.17 22.25
N THR A 502 8.61 4.43 22.06
CA THR A 502 9.49 5.60 22.17
C THR A 502 9.89 5.82 23.62
N ARG A 503 11.20 5.98 23.88
CA ARG A 503 11.70 6.18 25.24
C ARG A 503 11.96 7.66 25.51
N VAL A 504 11.93 8.04 26.78
CA VAL A 504 12.34 9.39 27.24
C VAL A 504 13.73 9.76 26.72
N GLN A 505 14.69 8.82 26.72
CA GLN A 505 16.04 9.10 26.24
C GLN A 505 16.11 9.41 24.73
N ASP A 506 15.17 8.88 23.94
CA ASP A 506 15.11 9.16 22.49
C ASP A 506 14.61 10.60 22.27
N ALA A 507 13.59 11.01 23.03
CA ALA A 507 13.09 12.38 23.05
C ALA A 507 14.13 13.40 23.56
N GLU A 508 14.86 13.07 24.63
CA GLU A 508 15.96 13.89 25.14
C GLU A 508 17.04 14.11 24.07
N LYS A 509 17.44 13.05 23.35
CA LYS A 509 18.39 13.17 22.23
C LYS A 509 17.88 14.11 21.16
N LEU A 510 16.59 14.04 20.78
CA LEU A 510 15.99 14.95 19.82
C LEU A 510 16.10 16.41 20.27
N VAL A 511 15.73 16.70 21.51
CA VAL A 511 15.84 18.05 22.08
C VAL A 511 17.30 18.54 22.10
N GLN A 512 18.25 17.71 22.53
CA GLN A 512 19.67 18.10 22.54
C GLN A 512 20.22 18.32 21.12
N SER A 513 19.76 17.55 20.15
CA SER A 513 20.16 17.69 18.75
C SER A 513 19.64 19.00 18.15
N ALA A 514 18.38 19.34 18.43
CA ALA A 514 17.80 20.61 18.03
C ALA A 514 18.52 21.81 18.69
N LYS A 515 18.94 21.68 19.96
CA LYS A 515 19.77 22.70 20.63
C LYS A 515 21.11 22.88 19.95
N HIS A 516 21.82 21.79 19.65
CA HIS A 516 23.09 21.86 18.93
C HIS A 516 22.92 22.53 17.55
N LEU A 517 21.84 22.19 16.83
CA LEU A 517 21.51 22.79 15.55
C LEU A 517 21.27 24.30 15.67
N SER A 518 20.52 24.74 16.68
CA SER A 518 20.33 26.16 17.02
C SER A 518 21.65 26.86 17.37
N GLU A 519 22.45 26.32 18.29
CA GLU A 519 23.72 26.93 18.72
C GLU A 519 24.70 27.13 17.56
N LYS A 520 24.77 26.16 16.65
CA LYS A 520 25.66 26.19 15.49
C LYS A 520 25.23 27.22 14.44
N HIS A 521 23.93 27.40 14.22
CA HIS A 521 23.42 28.14 13.07
C HIS A 521 22.76 29.50 13.41
N PHE A 522 22.19 29.67 14.60
CA PHE A 522 21.45 30.88 14.99
C PHE A 522 22.32 32.14 14.91
N PHE A 523 23.51 32.09 15.52
CA PHE A 523 24.45 33.22 15.49
C PHE A 523 25.25 33.30 14.19
N ALA A 524 25.52 32.16 13.55
CA ALA A 524 26.34 32.10 12.33
C ALA A 524 25.60 32.59 11.07
N ASN A 525 24.28 32.45 11.02
CA ASN A 525 23.46 32.79 9.85
C ASN A 525 22.71 34.13 9.98
N SER A 526 22.73 34.80 11.14
CA SER A 526 22.13 36.13 11.34
C SER A 526 22.66 37.23 10.39
N LEU A 527 23.76 36.96 9.66
CA LEU A 527 24.43 37.88 8.73
C LEU A 527 24.29 37.47 7.25
N LYS A 528 23.63 36.35 6.93
CA LYS A 528 23.49 35.87 5.55
C LYS A 528 22.16 36.33 4.93
N PRO A 529 22.16 36.71 3.64
CA PRO A 529 20.91 37.03 2.93
C PRO A 529 19.97 35.82 2.95
N VAL A 530 18.69 36.07 3.21
CA VAL A 530 17.65 35.04 3.26
C VAL A 530 17.63 34.29 1.94
N LYS A 531 17.85 32.97 1.97
CA LYS A 531 17.59 32.10 0.81
C LYS A 531 16.09 32.02 0.61
N GLU A 532 15.57 32.77 -0.35
CA GLU A 532 14.20 32.62 -0.82
C GLU A 532 14.06 31.34 -1.65
N ASN A 533 13.68 30.24 -1.00
CA ASN A 533 13.20 29.05 -1.72
C ASN A 533 11.72 29.28 -2.12
N ARG A 534 11.50 30.05 -3.19
CA ARG A 534 10.16 30.35 -3.76
C ARG A 534 9.68 29.24 -4.70
N VAL A 535 9.64 28.00 -4.24
CA VAL A 535 8.94 26.97 -5.02
C VAL A 535 7.59 26.76 -4.34
N HIS A 536 6.55 27.38 -4.91
CA HIS A 536 5.17 27.12 -4.51
C HIS A 536 4.82 25.67 -4.87
N GLY A 537 4.04 25.00 -4.02
CA GLY A 537 3.57 23.65 -4.28
C GLY A 537 2.69 23.60 -5.54
N PRO A 538 2.80 22.55 -6.38
CA PRO A 538 2.17 22.50 -7.70
C PRO A 538 0.67 22.15 -7.66
N LEU A 539 0.05 22.16 -6.47
CA LEU A 539 -1.28 21.59 -6.26
C LEU A 539 -2.43 22.54 -6.61
N GLU A 540 -2.17 23.82 -6.88
CA GLU A 540 -3.22 24.82 -7.11
C GLU A 540 -3.77 24.81 -8.56
N ASN A 541 -2.89 24.61 -9.56
CA ASN A 541 -3.24 24.70 -10.97
C ASN A 541 -3.26 23.31 -11.64
N ILE A 542 -4.34 22.56 -11.39
CA ILE A 542 -4.56 21.25 -12.01
C ILE A 542 -5.48 21.36 -13.24
N SER A 543 -5.15 20.61 -14.29
CA SER A 543 -6.00 20.46 -15.48
C SER A 543 -6.10 18.98 -15.82
N VAL A 544 -7.30 18.42 -15.72
CA VAL A 544 -7.57 17.00 -15.96
C VAL A 544 -8.22 16.86 -17.33
N HIS A 545 -7.57 16.13 -18.25
CA HIS A 545 -8.07 15.89 -19.60
C HIS A 545 -8.60 14.45 -19.77
N LEU A 546 -8.00 13.49 -19.07
CA LEU A 546 -8.47 12.11 -19.01
C LEU A 546 -8.66 11.73 -17.54
N SER A 547 -9.61 10.84 -17.25
CA SER A 547 -9.65 10.20 -15.94
C SER A 547 -8.39 9.36 -15.72
N PRO A 548 -8.00 9.09 -14.45
CA PRO A 548 -6.87 8.23 -14.16
C PRO A 548 -6.98 6.85 -14.82
N ARG A 549 -8.20 6.31 -14.94
CA ARG A 549 -8.45 5.03 -15.63
C ARG A 549 -8.18 5.13 -17.13
N GLU A 550 -8.72 6.14 -17.79
CA GLU A 550 -8.50 6.34 -19.23
C GLU A 550 -7.01 6.48 -19.53
N ALA A 551 -6.31 7.38 -18.84
CA ALA A 551 -4.87 7.55 -18.99
C ALA A 551 -4.07 6.28 -18.72
N PHE A 552 -4.50 5.48 -17.73
CA PHE A 552 -3.88 4.19 -17.43
C PHE A 552 -4.00 3.18 -18.59
N PHE A 553 -5.06 3.23 -19.40
CA PHE A 553 -5.26 2.30 -20.52
C PHE A 553 -4.90 2.86 -21.91
N THR A 554 -4.77 4.19 -22.05
CA THR A 554 -4.29 4.83 -23.29
C THR A 554 -2.86 4.37 -23.63
N GLU A 555 -2.50 4.29 -24.91
CA GLU A 555 -1.10 4.05 -25.30
C GLU A 555 -0.20 5.21 -24.80
N LYS A 556 1.07 4.91 -24.51
CA LYS A 556 2.02 5.91 -24.01
C LYS A 556 3.21 6.03 -24.92
N ARG A 557 3.69 7.26 -25.07
CA ARG A 557 4.99 7.57 -25.67
C ARG A 557 5.89 8.25 -24.65
N ARG A 558 7.20 8.04 -24.81
CA ARG A 558 8.22 8.68 -23.97
C ARG A 558 8.62 10.02 -24.58
N VAL A 559 8.62 11.07 -23.78
CA VAL A 559 9.11 12.41 -24.15
C VAL A 559 10.17 12.86 -23.16
N LYS A 560 11.04 13.78 -23.58
CA LYS A 560 11.94 14.45 -22.63
C LYS A 560 11.11 15.30 -21.66
N ILE A 561 11.56 15.42 -20.43
CA ILE A 561 10.83 16.20 -19.41
C ILE A 561 10.67 17.67 -19.87
N GLU A 562 11.65 18.22 -20.59
CA GLU A 562 11.61 19.60 -21.10
C GLU A 562 10.59 19.78 -22.24
N ASP A 563 10.29 18.71 -22.97
CA ASP A 563 9.35 18.70 -24.11
C ASP A 563 7.93 18.29 -23.67
N SER A 564 7.70 18.08 -22.37
CA SER A 564 6.43 17.55 -21.85
C SER A 564 5.35 18.60 -21.59
N LEU A 565 5.67 19.89 -21.64
CA LEU A 565 4.74 20.97 -21.32
C LEU A 565 3.50 20.92 -22.24
N GLY A 566 2.31 20.86 -21.64
CA GLY A 566 1.03 20.79 -22.35
C GLY A 566 0.63 19.37 -22.78
N GLU A 567 1.48 18.37 -22.60
CA GLU A 567 1.16 16.96 -22.84
C GLU A 567 0.29 16.40 -21.71
N ILE A 568 -0.47 15.34 -22.00
CA ILE A 568 -1.25 14.63 -21.00
C ILE A 568 -0.37 13.57 -20.34
N CYS A 569 -0.12 13.70 -19.05
CA CYS A 569 0.70 12.79 -18.28
C CYS A 569 0.15 11.36 -18.35
N GLY A 570 1.00 10.39 -18.68
CA GLY A 570 0.64 8.98 -18.82
C GLY A 570 1.08 8.12 -17.64
N GLU A 571 1.74 8.72 -16.64
CA GLU A 571 2.28 8.03 -15.46
C GLU A 571 2.13 8.88 -14.20
N LEU A 572 2.35 8.26 -13.06
CA LEU A 572 2.27 8.92 -11.77
C LEU A 572 3.65 9.48 -11.42
N ILE A 573 3.76 10.76 -11.12
CA ILE A 573 5.05 11.37 -10.75
C ILE A 573 4.97 11.94 -9.34
N CYS A 574 5.75 11.36 -8.45
CA CYS A 574 5.60 11.56 -7.03
C CYS A 574 6.97 11.71 -6.33
N PRO A 575 7.35 12.93 -5.93
CA PRO A 575 8.50 13.17 -5.06
C PRO A 575 8.35 12.42 -3.74
N TYR A 576 9.45 11.82 -3.28
CA TYR A 576 9.48 11.09 -2.04
C TYR A 576 10.74 11.42 -1.23
N PRO A 577 10.59 11.75 0.07
CA PRO A 577 9.34 12.05 0.80
C PRO A 577 8.64 13.37 0.34
N PRO A 578 7.32 13.59 0.57
CA PRO A 578 6.34 12.78 1.33
C PRO A 578 5.56 11.72 0.55
N GLY A 579 5.74 11.60 -0.76
CA GLY A 579 4.95 10.66 -1.55
C GLY A 579 3.56 11.19 -1.95
N ILE A 580 3.40 12.51 -2.11
CA ILE A 580 2.20 13.13 -2.69
C ILE A 580 2.40 13.32 -4.20
N PRO A 581 1.48 12.86 -5.06
CA PRO A 581 1.60 13.03 -6.51
C PRO A 581 1.62 14.50 -6.93
N VAL A 582 2.67 14.87 -7.66
CA VAL A 582 2.71 16.14 -8.38
C VAL A 582 1.90 16.02 -9.66
N LEU A 583 2.10 14.94 -10.42
CA LEU A 583 1.30 14.61 -11.60
C LEU A 583 0.60 13.26 -11.41
N ILE A 584 -0.69 13.25 -11.71
CA ILE A 584 -1.53 12.06 -11.79
C ILE A 584 -1.80 11.75 -13.27
N PRO A 585 -1.79 10.48 -13.71
CA PRO A 585 -2.14 10.13 -15.08
C PRO A 585 -3.46 10.76 -15.51
N GLY A 586 -3.46 11.39 -16.68
CA GLY A 586 -4.60 12.11 -17.26
C GLY A 586 -4.60 13.61 -17.00
N GLU A 587 -3.73 14.10 -16.12
CA GLU A 587 -3.48 15.54 -15.94
C GLU A 587 -2.58 16.10 -17.05
N VAL A 588 -2.80 17.36 -17.41
CA VAL A 588 -1.93 18.10 -18.33
C VAL A 588 -0.70 18.58 -17.57
N VAL A 589 0.48 18.38 -18.14
CA VAL A 589 1.73 18.90 -17.57
C VAL A 589 1.75 20.43 -17.70
N THR A 590 1.58 21.12 -16.58
CA THR A 590 1.60 22.58 -16.49
C THR A 590 3.01 23.12 -16.24
N HIS A 591 3.21 24.43 -16.44
CA HIS A 591 4.50 25.07 -16.16
C HIS A 591 4.88 24.96 -14.67
N ASP A 592 3.90 25.07 -13.77
CA ASP A 592 4.11 24.99 -12.32
C ASP A 592 4.57 23.59 -11.90
N SER A 593 3.86 22.55 -12.37
CA SER A 593 4.21 21.15 -12.09
C SER A 593 5.61 20.79 -12.61
N LEU A 594 5.93 21.19 -13.84
CA LEU A 594 7.24 20.97 -14.44
C LEU A 594 8.35 21.70 -13.66
N SER A 595 8.14 22.98 -13.32
CA SER A 595 9.12 23.78 -12.59
C SER A 595 9.39 23.22 -11.19
N TYR A 596 8.34 22.75 -10.51
CA TYR A 596 8.45 22.10 -9.21
C TYR A 596 9.27 20.80 -9.31
N LEU A 597 8.93 19.91 -10.25
CA LEU A 597 9.65 18.65 -10.46
C LEU A 597 11.13 18.86 -10.78
N MET A 598 11.45 19.88 -11.58
CA MET A 598 12.84 20.22 -11.92
C MET A 598 13.62 20.73 -10.71
N SER A 599 12.98 21.50 -9.83
CA SER A 599 13.58 21.96 -8.56
C SER A 599 13.83 20.79 -7.61
N VAL A 600 12.84 19.89 -7.47
CA VAL A 600 12.93 18.67 -6.66
C VAL A 600 14.09 17.79 -7.14
N ARG A 601 14.21 17.61 -8.46
CA ARG A 601 15.33 16.90 -9.09
C ARG A 601 16.68 17.54 -8.75
N HIS A 602 16.77 18.88 -8.80
CA HIS A 602 18.02 19.59 -8.50
C HIS A 602 18.46 19.49 -7.04
N GLN A 603 17.50 19.25 -6.13
CA GLN A 603 17.74 19.01 -4.71
C GLN A 603 18.11 17.55 -4.40
N GLY A 604 18.14 16.66 -5.41
CA GLY A 604 18.47 15.25 -5.23
C GLY A 604 17.37 14.44 -4.53
N ILE A 605 16.14 14.95 -4.52
CA ILE A 605 14.98 14.25 -3.95
C ILE A 605 14.61 13.09 -4.87
N THR A 606 14.31 11.94 -4.28
CA THR A 606 13.94 10.73 -5.03
C THR A 606 12.56 10.90 -5.66
N ILE A 607 12.44 10.53 -6.93
CA ILE A 607 11.17 10.49 -7.64
C ILE A 607 10.69 9.04 -7.70
N SER A 608 9.44 8.83 -7.33
CA SER A 608 8.74 7.55 -7.40
C SER A 608 7.60 7.60 -8.41
N GLY A 609 7.23 6.44 -8.95
CA GLY A 609 6.15 6.28 -9.92
C GLY A 609 6.51 6.58 -11.38
N ALA A 610 7.52 7.43 -11.62
CA ALA A 610 8.00 7.74 -12.96
C ALA A 610 8.78 6.57 -13.58
N ALA A 611 8.60 6.32 -14.87
CA ALA A 611 9.33 5.30 -15.61
C ALA A 611 10.83 5.62 -15.78
N ASP A 612 11.22 6.86 -15.54
CA ASP A 612 12.60 7.33 -15.44
C ASP A 612 12.77 8.08 -14.12
N ALA A 613 13.39 7.43 -13.14
CA ALA A 613 13.54 7.95 -11.79
C ALA A 613 14.41 9.23 -11.71
N GLU A 614 15.26 9.46 -12.72
CA GLU A 614 16.08 10.68 -12.83
C GLU A 614 15.30 11.83 -13.50
N LEU A 615 14.05 11.60 -13.93
CA LEU A 615 13.23 12.54 -14.68
C LEU A 615 13.98 13.19 -15.87
N ASN A 616 14.73 12.41 -16.65
CA ASN A 616 15.20 12.89 -17.96
C ASN A 616 14.09 12.80 -19.01
N SER A 617 13.14 11.90 -18.79
CA SER A 617 11.99 11.66 -19.65
C SER A 617 10.76 11.28 -18.82
N ILE A 618 9.58 11.46 -19.40
CA ILE A 618 8.33 10.98 -18.82
C ILE A 618 7.47 10.27 -19.88
N LEU A 619 6.54 9.45 -19.42
CA LEU A 619 5.48 8.88 -20.25
C LEU A 619 4.30 9.84 -20.35
N VAL A 620 3.86 10.10 -21.58
CA VAL A 620 2.65 10.89 -21.89
C VAL A 620 1.68 10.04 -22.71
N CYS A 621 0.39 10.34 -22.61
CA CYS A 621 -0.65 9.68 -23.39
C CYS A 621 -0.49 9.99 -24.88
N ASP A 622 -0.59 8.97 -25.73
CA ASP A 622 -0.57 9.10 -27.18
C ASP A 622 -2.02 9.10 -27.69
N LEU A 623 -2.53 10.29 -28.06
CA LEU A 623 -3.93 10.53 -28.46
C LEU A 623 -4.07 10.91 -29.92
#